data_AF-A0A852MGK0-F1
#
_entry.id   AF-A0A852MGK0-F1
#
_cell.length_a   1.000
_cell.length_b   1.000
_cell.length_c   1.000
_cell.angle_alpha   90.00
_cell.angle_beta   90.00
_cell.angle_gamma   90.00
#
_symmetry.space_group_name_H-M   'P 1'
#
loop_
_entity.id
_entity.type
_entity.pdbx_description
1 polymer ?
#
loop_
_entity_poly.entity_id
_entity_poly.type
_entity_poly.pdbx_seq_one_letter_code
_entity_poly.pdbx_strand_id
1 'polypeptide(L)'
;AGVSAGGITEDGFSLPFQVNHLGHFLLTQLLLERLQSCAPSRVVIVASSAHCAGRLRLHALGQPPPGLFSTFQDYCDSKLANVLHARELATRLQGTQVTCYAVHPGFVNTKLFRHAPLWLKPFFLPLAWLLFLDASEGALTALHCATEPGLERFSGRYFSSCRPREPWPPGRDDRLARALWDASE
;
A
#
# COMPACT_ATOMS: atom_id res chain seq x y z
N ALA A 1 9.84 -4.67 3.97
CA ALA A 1 10.91 -3.68 3.71
C ALA A 1 10.49 -2.32 4.27
N GLY A 2 11.38 -1.58 4.93
CA GLY A 2 11.10 -0.20 5.39
C GLY A 2 11.53 0.84 4.36
N VAL A 3 11.36 2.12 4.67
CA VAL A 3 11.71 3.27 3.82
C VAL A 3 13.21 3.35 3.48
N SER A 4 14.05 2.66 4.26
CA SER A 4 15.52 2.70 4.18
C SER A 4 16.16 1.39 3.72
N ALA A 5 15.39 0.32 3.53
CA ALA A 5 15.91 -0.98 3.10
C ALA A 5 15.75 -1.12 1.58
N GLY A 6 16.82 -0.83 0.84
CA GLY A 6 16.89 -1.03 -0.62
C GLY A 6 17.54 -2.38 -0.97
N GLY A 7 17.70 -2.63 -2.27
CA GLY A 7 18.31 -3.85 -2.81
C GLY A 7 17.49 -4.46 -3.94
N ILE A 8 18.05 -5.45 -4.61
CA ILE A 8 17.37 -6.26 -5.62
C ILE A 8 17.13 -7.65 -5.03
N THR A 9 15.93 -8.18 -5.23
CA THR A 9 15.55 -9.54 -4.85
C THR A 9 16.13 -10.57 -5.82
N GLU A 10 16.01 -11.85 -5.49
CA GLU A 10 16.40 -12.93 -6.39
C GLU A 10 15.60 -12.94 -7.70
N ASP A 11 14.37 -12.41 -7.68
CA ASP A 11 13.50 -12.27 -8.85
C ASP A 11 13.84 -11.02 -9.71
N GLY A 12 14.86 -10.26 -9.35
CA GLY A 12 15.32 -9.11 -10.13
C GLY A 12 14.56 -7.81 -9.90
N PHE A 13 13.67 -7.76 -8.91
CA PHE A 13 12.91 -6.55 -8.57
C PHE A 13 13.50 -5.82 -7.36
N SER A 14 13.20 -4.53 -7.27
CA SER A 14 13.49 -3.70 -6.11
C SER A 14 12.78 -4.25 -4.87
N LEU A 15 13.54 -4.41 -3.80
CA LEU A 15 13.08 -5.04 -2.56
C LEU A 15 11.82 -4.36 -1.97
N PRO A 16 11.72 -3.02 -1.85
CA PRO A 16 10.48 -2.38 -1.41
C PRO A 16 9.30 -2.68 -2.31
N PHE A 17 9.46 -2.57 -3.64
CA PHE A 17 8.38 -2.80 -4.59
C PHE A 17 7.89 -4.24 -4.56
N GLN A 18 8.78 -5.22 -4.60
CA GLN A 18 8.39 -6.62 -4.58
C GLN A 18 7.71 -7.02 -3.27
N VAL A 19 8.30 -6.66 -2.13
CA VAL A 19 7.75 -7.04 -0.82
C VAL A 19 6.41 -6.36 -0.56
N ASN A 20 6.26 -5.09 -0.93
CA ASN A 20 5.07 -4.33 -0.59
C ASN A 20 3.91 -4.50 -1.58
N HIS A 21 4.21 -4.73 -2.87
CA HIS A 21 3.21 -4.82 -3.94
C HIS A 21 3.21 -6.19 -4.62
N LEU A 22 4.25 -6.59 -5.37
CA LEU A 22 4.19 -7.80 -6.22
C LEU A 22 3.91 -9.09 -5.44
N GLY A 23 4.57 -9.28 -4.29
CA GLY A 23 4.31 -10.45 -3.44
C GLY A 23 2.90 -10.47 -2.87
N HIS A 24 2.34 -9.30 -2.53
CA HIS A 24 0.96 -9.19 -2.05
C HIS A 24 -0.05 -9.33 -3.19
N PHE A 25 0.26 -8.83 -4.38
CA PHE A 25 -0.52 -9.02 -5.59
C PHE A 25 -0.68 -10.52 -5.87
N LEU A 26 0.43 -11.25 -5.96
CA LEU A 26 0.41 -12.69 -6.19
C LEU A 26 -0.34 -13.45 -5.08
N LEU A 27 -0.08 -13.13 -3.81
CA LEU A 27 -0.80 -13.71 -2.68
C LEU A 27 -2.32 -13.50 -2.80
N THR A 28 -2.75 -12.31 -3.20
CA THR A 28 -4.16 -11.99 -3.38
C THR A 28 -4.77 -12.79 -4.53
N GLN A 29 -4.07 -12.95 -5.67
CA GLN A 29 -4.54 -13.79 -6.77
C GLN A 29 -4.73 -15.25 -6.34
N LEU A 30 -3.74 -15.81 -5.63
CA LEU A 30 -3.79 -17.20 -5.17
C LEU A 30 -4.92 -17.47 -4.17
N LEU A 31 -5.33 -16.47 -3.39
CA LEU A 31 -6.42 -16.58 -2.41
C LEU A 31 -7.79 -16.21 -3.00
N LEU A 32 -7.85 -15.69 -4.23
CA LEU A 32 -9.04 -15.04 -4.77
C LEU A 32 -10.23 -15.99 -4.92
N GLU A 33 -10.00 -17.21 -5.40
CA GLU A 33 -11.03 -18.24 -5.53
C GLU A 33 -11.59 -18.62 -4.15
N ARG A 34 -10.72 -18.79 -3.16
CA ARG A 34 -11.13 -19.15 -1.80
C ARG A 34 -11.94 -18.04 -1.15
N LEU A 35 -11.53 -16.78 -1.29
CA LEU A 35 -12.26 -15.61 -0.79
C LEU A 35 -13.66 -15.51 -1.39
N GLN A 36 -13.82 -15.81 -2.69
CA GLN A 36 -15.13 -15.83 -3.34
C GLN A 36 -16.00 -17.00 -2.84
N SER A 37 -15.43 -18.19 -2.66
CA SER A 37 -16.16 -19.35 -2.11
C SER A 37 -16.63 -19.13 -0.66
N CYS A 38 -15.93 -18.26 0.08
CA CYS A 38 -16.20 -17.91 1.47
C CYS A 38 -16.90 -16.55 1.60
N ALA A 39 -17.55 -16.06 0.54
CA ALA A 39 -18.23 -14.78 0.58
C ALA A 39 -19.30 -14.73 1.70
N PRO A 40 -19.51 -13.57 2.36
CA PRO A 40 -18.82 -12.30 2.15
C PRO A 40 -17.39 -12.29 2.72
N SER A 41 -16.45 -11.73 1.97
CA SER A 41 -15.03 -11.65 2.33
C SER A 41 -14.43 -10.26 2.10
N ARG A 42 -13.32 -9.93 2.76
CA ARG A 42 -12.69 -8.61 2.70
C ARG A 42 -11.18 -8.70 2.54
N VAL A 43 -10.62 -7.88 1.63
CA VAL A 43 -9.18 -7.72 1.42
C VAL A 43 -8.79 -6.31 1.86
N VAL A 44 -7.93 -6.21 2.88
CA VAL A 44 -7.45 -4.92 3.40
C VAL A 44 -5.98 -4.74 3.05
N ILE A 45 -5.68 -3.79 2.16
CA ILE A 45 -4.33 -3.55 1.65
C ILE A 45 -3.73 -2.34 2.36
N VAL A 46 -2.61 -2.54 3.05
CA VAL A 46 -1.93 -1.46 3.78
C VAL A 46 -1.10 -0.59 2.82
N ALA A 47 -1.59 0.63 2.59
CA ALA A 47 -0.95 1.71 1.86
C ALA A 47 -0.26 2.71 2.81
N SER A 48 0.02 3.93 2.34
CA SER A 48 0.66 5.00 3.13
C SER A 48 0.40 6.36 2.47
N SER A 49 0.49 7.46 3.24
CA SER A 49 0.54 8.83 2.69
C SER A 49 1.70 9.04 1.70
N ALA A 50 2.73 8.19 1.75
CA ALA A 50 3.81 8.16 0.76
C ALA A 50 3.34 7.94 -0.69
N HIS A 51 2.13 7.37 -0.89
CA HIS A 51 1.55 7.21 -2.23
C HIS A 51 1.41 8.55 -2.98
N CYS A 52 1.27 9.68 -2.27
CA CYS A 52 1.17 11.01 -2.88
C CYS A 52 2.42 11.41 -3.66
N ALA A 53 3.59 10.86 -3.28
CA ALA A 53 4.86 11.09 -3.97
C ALA A 53 5.19 10.00 -4.99
N GLY A 54 4.34 8.97 -5.14
CA GLY A 54 4.55 7.87 -6.08
C GLY A 54 4.49 8.32 -7.53
N ARG A 55 5.40 7.78 -8.34
CA ARG A 55 5.57 8.03 -9.78
C ARG A 55 5.80 6.70 -10.49
N LEU A 56 4.73 5.93 -10.66
CA LEU A 56 4.79 4.62 -11.30
C LEU A 56 5.35 4.72 -12.73
N ARG A 57 6.45 4.00 -12.96
CA ARG A 57 7.06 3.82 -14.29
C ARG A 57 6.72 2.44 -14.80
N LEU A 58 5.59 2.32 -15.50
CA LEU A 58 5.07 1.02 -15.95
C LEU A 58 6.07 0.23 -16.82
N HIS A 59 6.85 0.90 -17.68
CA HIS A 59 7.87 0.27 -18.53
C HIS A 59 9.09 -0.28 -17.76
N ALA A 60 9.25 0.11 -16.50
CA ALA A 60 10.35 -0.27 -15.62
C ALA A 60 9.79 -0.66 -14.24
N LEU A 61 8.64 -1.34 -14.24
CA LEU A 61 7.93 -1.67 -13.02
C LEU A 61 8.80 -2.54 -12.12
N GLY A 62 8.89 -2.16 -10.84
CA GLY A 62 9.74 -2.86 -9.88
C GLY A 62 11.24 -2.67 -10.10
N GLN A 63 11.70 -1.87 -11.06
CA GLN A 63 13.11 -1.48 -11.12
C GLN A 63 13.35 -0.23 -10.25
N PRO A 64 14.45 -0.19 -9.47
CA PRO A 64 14.73 0.96 -8.63
C PRO A 64 14.88 2.24 -9.48
N PRO A 65 14.30 3.37 -9.05
CA PRO A 65 14.45 4.63 -9.76
C PRO A 65 15.89 5.15 -9.68
N PRO A 66 16.36 5.89 -10.70
CA PRO A 66 17.69 6.49 -10.64
C PRO A 66 17.75 7.61 -9.58
N GLY A 67 18.94 7.81 -9.00
CA GLY A 67 19.24 8.96 -8.13
C GLY A 67 19.43 8.63 -6.65
N LEU A 68 19.81 9.65 -5.87
CA LEU A 68 20.19 9.54 -4.46
C LEU A 68 19.03 9.17 -3.52
N PHE A 69 17.79 9.36 -3.96
CA PHE A 69 16.57 9.05 -3.21
C PHE A 69 15.81 7.84 -3.76
N SER A 70 16.52 6.96 -4.50
CA SER A 70 15.93 5.82 -5.22
C SER A 70 15.06 4.94 -4.33
N THR A 71 15.58 4.50 -3.18
CA THR A 71 14.85 3.63 -2.23
C THR A 71 13.59 4.29 -1.68
N PHE A 72 13.65 5.59 -1.38
CA PHE A 72 12.48 6.32 -0.89
C PHE A 72 11.41 6.45 -1.97
N GLN A 73 11.82 6.80 -3.19
CA GLN A 73 10.90 6.89 -4.32
C GLN A 73 10.29 5.53 -4.66
N ASP A 74 11.08 4.45 -4.64
CA ASP A 74 10.58 3.08 -4.86
C ASP A 74 9.55 2.66 -3.80
N TYR A 75 9.79 3.03 -2.54
CA TYR A 75 8.81 2.85 -1.48
C TYR A 75 7.51 3.64 -1.78
N CYS A 76 7.61 4.91 -2.17
CA CYS A 76 6.44 5.73 -2.56
C CYS A 76 5.68 5.10 -3.74
N ASP A 77 6.39 4.60 -4.76
CA ASP A 77 5.84 3.91 -5.92
C ASP A 77 5.10 2.65 -5.49
N SER A 78 5.66 1.85 -4.58
CA SER A 78 5.01 0.66 -4.03
C SER A 78 3.73 1.00 -3.26
N LYS A 79 3.68 2.14 -2.57
CA LYS A 79 2.49 2.58 -1.83
C LYS A 79 1.41 3.17 -2.72
N LEU A 80 1.79 3.78 -3.84
CA LEU A 80 0.85 4.11 -4.91
C LEU A 80 0.29 2.86 -5.59
N ALA A 81 1.15 1.86 -5.84
CA ALA A 81 0.74 0.59 -6.41
C ALA A 81 -0.32 -0.11 -5.55
N ASN A 82 -0.16 -0.11 -4.22
CA ASN A 82 -1.15 -0.67 -3.29
C ASN A 82 -2.53 0.02 -3.37
N VAL A 83 -2.57 1.35 -3.53
CA VAL A 83 -3.84 2.10 -3.67
C VAL A 83 -4.54 1.73 -4.99
N LEU A 84 -3.77 1.68 -6.07
CA LEU A 84 -4.27 1.31 -7.39
C LEU A 84 -4.70 -0.14 -7.47
N HIS A 85 -3.97 -1.04 -6.80
CA HIS A 85 -4.32 -2.45 -6.71
C HIS A 85 -5.68 -2.64 -6.03
N ALA A 86 -5.93 -1.98 -4.90
CA ALA A 86 -7.23 -2.04 -4.24
C ALA A 86 -8.38 -1.56 -5.14
N ARG A 87 -8.12 -0.51 -5.92
CA ARG A 87 -9.09 0.08 -6.86
C ARG A 87 -9.44 -0.87 -8.01
N GLU A 88 -8.43 -1.46 -8.65
CA GLU A 88 -8.64 -2.41 -9.75
C GLU A 88 -9.23 -3.72 -9.24
N LEU A 89 -8.75 -4.24 -8.10
CA LEU A 89 -9.27 -5.45 -7.48
C LEU A 89 -10.77 -5.32 -7.16
N ALA A 90 -11.18 -4.17 -6.60
CA ALA A 90 -12.59 -3.91 -6.33
C ALA A 90 -13.44 -3.83 -7.61
N THR A 91 -12.88 -3.33 -8.72
CA THR A 91 -13.56 -3.30 -10.02
C THR A 91 -13.75 -4.72 -10.57
N ARG A 92 -12.73 -5.57 -10.46
CA ARG A 92 -12.80 -6.98 -10.91
C ARG A 92 -13.68 -7.86 -10.03
N LEU A 93 -13.82 -7.54 -8.75
CA LEU A 93 -14.65 -8.28 -7.79
C LEU A 93 -16.10 -7.78 -7.70
N GLN A 94 -16.53 -6.90 -8.60
CA GLN A 94 -17.93 -6.49 -8.65
C GLN A 94 -18.86 -7.71 -8.84
N GLY A 95 -19.85 -7.83 -7.96
CA GLY A 95 -20.81 -8.94 -7.98
C GLY A 95 -20.40 -10.20 -7.20
N THR A 96 -19.17 -10.30 -6.69
CA THR A 96 -18.69 -11.51 -5.99
C THR A 96 -18.85 -11.47 -4.46
N GLN A 97 -19.39 -10.36 -3.92
CA GLN A 97 -19.48 -10.08 -2.48
C GLN A 97 -18.12 -10.09 -1.73
N VAL A 98 -17.01 -10.03 -2.47
CA VAL A 98 -15.68 -9.77 -1.93
C VAL A 98 -15.37 -8.28 -2.08
N THR A 99 -15.04 -7.63 -0.98
CA THR A 99 -14.71 -6.19 -0.99
C THR A 99 -13.24 -5.93 -0.72
N CYS A 100 -12.72 -4.81 -1.20
CA CYS A 100 -11.33 -4.44 -1.01
C CYS A 100 -11.18 -2.99 -0.54
N TYR A 101 -10.22 -2.71 0.33
CA TYR A 101 -9.94 -1.36 0.83
C TYR A 101 -8.44 -1.10 0.91
N ALA A 102 -7.99 0.06 0.46
CA ALA A 102 -6.63 0.54 0.73
C ALA A 102 -6.63 1.36 2.02
N VAL A 103 -5.73 1.06 2.95
CA VAL A 103 -5.70 1.73 4.27
C VAL A 103 -4.39 2.44 4.52
N HIS A 104 -4.46 3.68 4.99
CA HIS A 104 -3.34 4.34 5.61
C HIS A 104 -3.49 4.25 7.14
N PRO A 105 -2.52 3.65 7.83
CA PRO A 105 -2.60 3.49 9.28
C PRO A 105 -2.35 4.80 10.04
N GLY A 106 -2.18 5.94 9.36
CA GLY A 106 -1.70 7.19 9.96
C GLY A 106 -0.18 7.23 10.03
N PHE A 107 0.35 8.31 10.61
CA PHE A 107 1.75 8.36 11.00
C PHE A 107 1.89 7.47 12.22
N VAL A 108 2.31 6.21 12.05
CA VAL A 108 2.52 5.28 13.18
C VAL A 108 4.01 5.16 13.46
N ASN A 109 4.41 5.04 14.73
CA ASN A 109 5.79 4.87 15.17
C ASN A 109 6.29 3.46 14.85
N THR A 110 6.19 3.05 13.59
CA THR A 110 6.71 1.79 13.12
C THR A 110 8.21 1.93 13.01
N LYS A 111 8.93 0.81 13.22
CA LYS A 111 10.39 0.69 13.05
C LYS A 111 10.85 0.91 11.59
N LEU A 112 10.17 1.76 10.80
CA LEU A 112 10.39 2.10 9.40
C LEU A 112 11.75 2.79 9.19
N PHE A 113 12.19 3.55 10.19
CA PHE A 113 13.49 4.23 10.24
C PHE A 113 14.58 3.45 10.99
N ARG A 114 14.38 2.15 11.26
CA ARG A 114 15.36 1.37 12.04
C ARG A 114 16.75 1.35 11.41
N HIS A 115 16.82 1.47 10.07
CA HIS A 115 18.07 1.54 9.30
C HIS A 115 18.47 2.97 8.90
N ALA A 116 17.81 4.01 9.42
CA ALA A 116 18.24 5.39 9.16
C ALA A 116 19.59 5.68 9.83
N PRO A 117 20.46 6.52 9.22
CA PRO A 117 21.76 6.90 9.77
C PRO A 117 21.65 7.44 11.20
N LEU A 118 22.54 7.02 12.11
CA LEU A 118 22.48 7.42 13.53
C LEU A 118 22.48 8.94 13.73
N TRP A 119 23.16 9.70 12.88
CA TRP A 119 23.27 11.16 12.98
C TRP A 119 21.97 11.92 12.67
N LEU A 120 21.03 11.30 11.92
CA LEU A 120 19.71 11.88 11.66
C LEU A 120 18.72 11.58 12.78
N LYS A 121 18.96 10.54 13.59
CA LYS A 121 18.04 10.11 14.66
C LYS A 121 17.69 11.23 15.67
N PRO A 122 18.62 12.05 16.21
CA PRO A 122 18.27 13.05 17.23
C PRO A 122 17.37 14.20 16.73
N PHE A 123 17.38 14.52 15.42
CA PHE A 123 16.49 15.52 14.83
C PHE A 123 15.10 14.95 14.50
N PHE A 124 15.04 13.68 14.09
CA PHE A 124 13.79 13.04 13.68
C PHE A 124 13.04 12.41 14.85
N LEU A 125 13.71 11.89 15.88
CA LEU A 125 13.10 11.18 17.02
C LEU A 125 12.10 12.00 17.87
N PRO A 126 12.32 13.30 18.17
CA PRO A 126 11.36 14.09 18.94
C PRO A 126 10.11 14.44 18.13
N LEU A 127 10.31 14.80 16.85
CA LEU A 127 9.22 15.10 15.91
C LEU A 127 8.41 13.84 15.58
N ALA A 128 9.12 12.71 15.47
CA ALA A 128 8.56 11.37 15.38
C ALA A 128 7.68 11.06 16.60
N TRP A 129 8.22 11.17 17.81
CA TRP A 129 7.49 10.87 19.05
C TRP A 129 6.24 11.74 19.24
N LEU A 130 6.24 12.98 18.76
CA LEU A 130 5.09 13.90 18.85
C LEU A 130 4.00 13.66 17.78
N LEU A 131 4.36 13.12 16.61
CA LEU A 131 3.45 12.93 15.47
C LEU A 131 3.05 11.48 15.24
N PHE A 132 3.73 10.53 15.87
CA PHE A 132 3.52 9.11 15.62
C PHE A 132 2.53 8.47 16.61
N LEU A 133 1.46 7.93 16.05
CA LEU A 133 0.47 7.06 16.67
C LEU A 133 1.12 5.77 17.21
N ASP A 134 0.51 5.23 18.27
CA ASP A 134 0.82 3.90 18.77
C ASP A 134 0.44 2.81 17.76
N ALA A 135 1.04 1.63 17.86
CA ALA A 135 0.75 0.52 16.94
C ALA A 135 -0.74 0.10 16.98
N SER A 136 -1.37 0.19 18.15
CA SER A 136 -2.80 -0.06 18.35
C SER A 136 -3.65 0.96 17.60
N GLU A 137 -3.33 2.25 17.73
CA GLU A 137 -3.99 3.34 17.02
C GLU A 137 -3.80 3.22 15.50
N GLY A 138 -2.60 2.81 15.07
CA GLY A 138 -2.27 2.53 13.69
C GLY A 138 -3.09 1.39 13.07
N ALA A 139 -3.46 0.40 13.88
CA ALA A 139 -4.27 -0.73 13.44
C ALA A 139 -5.76 -0.38 13.30
N LEU A 140 -6.25 0.70 13.94
CA LEU A 140 -7.67 1.03 13.98
C LEU A 140 -8.31 1.14 12.60
N THR A 141 -7.63 1.79 11.64
CA THR A 141 -8.20 1.95 10.29
C THR A 141 -8.27 0.61 9.55
N ALA A 142 -7.27 -0.25 9.71
CA ALA A 142 -7.27 -1.58 9.11
C ALA A 142 -8.35 -2.48 9.73
N LEU A 143 -8.48 -2.45 11.06
CA LEU A 143 -9.52 -3.16 11.79
C LEU A 143 -10.91 -2.67 11.39
N HIS A 144 -11.11 -1.35 11.31
CA HIS A 144 -12.37 -0.77 10.85
C HIS A 144 -12.75 -1.28 9.46
N CYS A 145 -11.84 -1.26 8.48
CA CYS A 145 -12.11 -1.82 7.15
C CYS A 145 -12.37 -3.33 7.18
N ALA A 146 -11.70 -4.06 8.08
CA ALA A 146 -11.87 -5.50 8.23
C ALA A 146 -13.20 -5.90 8.90
N THR A 147 -13.73 -5.11 9.84
CA THR A 147 -14.83 -5.55 10.72
C THR A 147 -16.08 -4.69 10.67
N GLU A 148 -16.02 -3.43 10.23
CA GLU A 148 -17.18 -2.53 10.28
C GLU A 148 -18.26 -2.94 9.26
N PRO A 149 -19.52 -3.15 9.68
CA PRO A 149 -20.63 -3.39 8.75
C PRO A 149 -20.95 -2.17 7.87
N GLY A 150 -21.45 -2.39 6.64
CA GLY A 150 -21.93 -1.29 5.78
C GLY A 150 -20.84 -0.56 5.00
N LEU A 151 -19.60 -1.08 5.02
CA LEU A 151 -18.49 -0.55 4.23
C LEU A 151 -18.48 -1.04 2.78
N GLU A 152 -19.34 -1.99 2.41
CA GLU A 152 -19.31 -2.68 1.12
C GLU A 152 -19.41 -1.70 -0.07
N ARG A 153 -20.21 -0.63 0.10
CA ARG A 153 -20.36 0.46 -0.89
C ARG A 153 -19.07 1.28 -1.14
N PHE A 154 -18.09 1.16 -0.25
CA PHE A 154 -16.80 1.83 -0.34
C PHE A 154 -15.69 0.89 -0.82
N SER A 155 -16.02 -0.28 -1.38
CA SER A 155 -15.02 -1.15 -2.02
C SER A 155 -14.20 -0.38 -3.05
N GLY A 156 -12.88 -0.59 -3.04
CA GLY A 156 -11.88 0.10 -3.87
C GLY A 156 -11.47 1.48 -3.39
N ARG A 157 -12.01 1.95 -2.25
CA ARG A 157 -11.67 3.28 -1.70
C ARG A 157 -10.45 3.22 -0.79
N TYR A 158 -9.83 4.39 -0.65
CA TYR A 158 -8.73 4.64 0.28
C TYR A 158 -9.27 5.16 1.61
N PHE A 159 -8.80 4.62 2.72
CA PHE A 159 -9.22 4.95 4.07
C PHE A 159 -8.06 5.50 4.89
N SER A 160 -8.37 6.51 5.70
CA SER A 160 -7.45 7.06 6.71
C SER A 160 -8.27 7.53 7.91
N SER A 161 -7.80 7.22 9.11
CA SER A 161 -8.50 7.56 10.36
C SER A 161 -9.95 7.07 10.36
N CYS A 162 -10.15 5.80 9.98
CA CYS A 162 -11.46 5.13 9.89
C CYS A 162 -12.49 5.84 9.01
N ARG A 163 -12.06 6.65 8.02
CA ARG A 163 -12.95 7.34 7.09
C ARG A 163 -12.45 7.20 5.65
N PRO A 164 -13.35 7.11 4.66
CA PRO A 164 -12.96 7.17 3.26
C PRO A 164 -12.35 8.54 2.96
N ARG A 165 -11.25 8.54 2.23
CA ARG A 165 -10.53 9.74 1.78
C ARG A 165 -10.23 9.60 0.29
N GLU A 166 -10.11 10.73 -0.38
CA GLU A 166 -9.64 10.74 -1.76
C GLU A 166 -8.11 10.58 -1.77
N PRO A 167 -7.58 9.58 -2.50
CA PRO A 167 -6.14 9.50 -2.72
C PRO A 167 -5.68 10.60 -3.68
N TRP A 168 -4.37 10.84 -3.73
CA TRP A 168 -3.76 11.80 -4.67
C TRP A 168 -4.16 11.47 -6.13
N PRO A 169 -4.22 12.44 -7.07
CA PRO A 169 -4.78 12.22 -8.41
C PRO A 169 -4.33 10.93 -9.14
N PRO A 170 -3.04 10.53 -9.13
CA PRO A 170 -2.62 9.27 -9.74
C PRO A 170 -3.30 8.04 -9.14
N GLY A 171 -3.59 8.02 -7.84
CA GLY A 171 -4.29 6.92 -7.16
C GLY A 171 -5.78 6.83 -7.51
N ARG A 172 -6.32 7.76 -8.30
CA ARG A 172 -7.71 7.78 -8.79
C ARG A 172 -7.82 7.41 -10.27
N ASP A 173 -6.72 7.10 -10.94
CA ASP A 173 -6.68 6.84 -12.37
C ASP A 173 -6.98 5.35 -12.68
N ASP A 174 -8.17 5.08 -13.23
CA ASP A 174 -8.61 3.73 -13.63
C ASP A 174 -7.82 3.12 -14.78
N ARG A 175 -7.18 3.95 -15.61
CA ARG A 175 -6.31 3.45 -16.69
C ARG A 175 -4.97 3.03 -16.13
N LEU A 176 -4.41 3.84 -15.23
CA LEU A 176 -3.18 3.50 -14.53
C LEU A 176 -3.36 2.26 -13.64
N ALA A 177 -4.51 2.11 -12.97
CA ALA A 177 -4.81 0.95 -12.15
C ALA A 177 -4.84 -0.35 -12.97
N ARG A 178 -5.51 -0.34 -14.14
CA ARG A 178 -5.49 -1.46 -15.09
C ARG A 178 -4.09 -1.75 -15.63
N ALA A 179 -3.38 -0.73 -16.09
CA ALA A 179 -2.05 -0.91 -16.65
C ALA A 179 -1.05 -1.44 -15.60
N LEU A 180 -1.19 -1.03 -14.33
CA LEU A 180 -0.41 -1.59 -13.22
C LEU A 180 -0.76 -3.07 -12.99
N TRP A 181 -2.05 -3.42 -13.03
CA TRP A 181 -2.50 -4.80 -12.87
C TRP A 181 -1.91 -5.69 -13.96
N ASP A 182 -2.06 -5.30 -15.22
CA ASP A 182 -1.58 -6.07 -16.37
C ASP A 182 -0.04 -6.21 -16.34
N ALA A 183 0.68 -5.22 -15.80
CA ALA A 183 2.13 -5.29 -15.63
C ALA A 183 2.58 -6.06 -14.37
N SER A 184 1.67 -6.40 -13.45
CA SER A 184 1.95 -7.17 -12.24
C SER A 184 1.64 -8.67 -12.39
N GLU A 185 0.92 -9.05 -13.45
CA GLU A 185 0.56 -10.42 -13.82
C GLU A 185 1.67 -11.10 -14.63
#